data_AF-A0A8J6FYV4-F1
#
_entry.id   AF-A0A8J6FYV4-F1
#
_cell.length_a   1.000
_cell.length_b   1.000
_cell.length_c   1.000
_cell.angle_alpha   90.00
_cell.angle_beta   90.00
_cell.angle_gamma   90.00
#
_symmetry.space_group_name_H-M   'P 1'
#
loop_
_entity.id
_entity.type
_entity.pdbx_description
1 polymer ?
#
loop_
_entity_poly.entity_id
_entity_poly.type
_entity_poly.pdbx_seq_one_letter_code
_entity_poly.pdbx_strand_id
1 'polypeptide(L)'
;MSRRALRRLRGEQRGQEPLGPDALQFVLPDDDDAEEEGPKQGSGGRRPGGAGKEGVRVNNRFELINIEDLEDDLVVNGERSDCALPDSVSSGNKGRAQRGNPEAKQDEDEAKAGFPEQENGLEDIDRILERIEDSSGFSHPGPPPLNSRKHVLYVEHRPRQRQRVYPKCTWLTTPKSTWPRYSKPGLSMRLLESKKGLSFFAFEHNEEYQQAQHKFLVAVESMEPNNIVVLLQTSPYHVDSLLQLSDACRFQEDQEMARDLIERALYSMECAFHPLFSLTSGTCRLDYRRPENRSFYLALYKQMSFLEKRGCPRTALEYCKLILSLEPDEDPLCMLLLIDHLALRARNYEYLIHLFQEWEAHRNLSQLPNFAFSVPLAYFLLSQQTDLPEHELTSARQQASLLIQQALTMFPGALMPLLECCSVRPDATVANHRFFGPDAEISQPPALSQLVSLYLGRSHFLWKDPTTMSWLEENVRAVLQAVDAGDPAVEACENRRKVLYQRAPRNIHRHVILSEIKEAVAALPSDVTTQSVMGFDPLPPLDTIYSYVRPERLSPVSHGNTIALFFRSLLPNYTTEERLEEGVAGGPNRNQGLIRLMLALRDMMANFHFNDLEVPREDNPEGEGDWD
;
A
#
# COMPACT_ATOMS: atom_id res chain seq x y z
N MET A 1 -7.66 3.33 3.50
CA MET A 1 -8.81 2.94 2.64
C MET A 1 -9.99 3.86 2.93
N SER A 2 -10.75 4.34 1.94
CA SER A 2 -11.91 5.20 2.18
C SER A 2 -13.13 4.45 2.73
N ARG A 3 -13.94 5.13 3.58
CA ARG A 3 -15.21 4.60 4.10
C ARG A 3 -16.19 4.19 2.98
N ARG A 4 -16.15 4.88 1.83
CA ARG A 4 -17.01 4.60 0.66
C ARG A 4 -16.60 3.33 -0.08
N ALA A 5 -15.31 3.00 -0.14
CA ALA A 5 -14.83 1.74 -0.69
C ALA A 5 -15.24 0.56 0.22
N LEU A 6 -15.15 0.74 1.54
CA LEU A 6 -15.53 -0.26 2.52
C LEU A 6 -17.02 -0.64 2.50
N ARG A 7 -17.94 0.33 2.38
CA ARG A 7 -19.38 0.03 2.20
C ARG A 7 -19.65 -0.83 0.96
N ARG A 8 -18.93 -0.57 -0.15
CA ARG A 8 -19.05 -1.38 -1.39
C ARG A 8 -18.61 -2.83 -1.20
N LEU A 9 -17.59 -3.10 -0.38
CA LEU A 9 -17.16 -4.47 -0.06
C LEU A 9 -18.22 -5.25 0.74
N ARG A 10 -19.01 -4.57 1.58
CA ARG A 10 -20.17 -5.15 2.28
C ARG A 10 -21.39 -5.40 1.38
N GLY A 11 -21.36 -4.97 0.12
CA GLY A 11 -22.51 -5.01 -0.79
C GLY A 11 -23.50 -3.84 -0.62
N GLU A 12 -23.20 -2.87 0.24
CA GLU A 12 -24.05 -1.69 0.49
C GLU A 12 -24.03 -0.74 -0.72
N GLN A 13 -24.92 -0.99 -1.69
CA GLN A 13 -25.21 -0.07 -2.80
C GLN A 13 -26.40 0.84 -2.49
N ARG A 14 -26.52 1.93 -3.25
CA ARG A 14 -27.53 2.99 -3.03
C ARG A 14 -28.92 2.48 -3.42
N GLY A 15 -29.92 2.62 -2.56
CA GLY A 15 -31.34 2.45 -2.92
C GLY A 15 -32.04 1.15 -2.47
N GLN A 16 -31.70 0.58 -1.31
CA GLN A 16 -32.50 -0.49 -0.68
C GLN A 16 -32.82 -0.19 0.80
N GLU A 17 -33.47 0.93 1.03
CA GLU A 17 -34.30 1.14 2.23
C GLU A 17 -35.77 1.11 1.80
N PRO A 18 -36.68 0.41 2.51
CA PRO A 18 -38.11 0.45 2.20
C PRO A 18 -38.65 1.87 2.46
N LEU A 19 -39.14 2.53 1.42
CA LEU A 19 -39.76 3.85 1.56
C LEU A 19 -41.01 3.75 2.45
N GLY A 20 -40.96 4.41 3.61
CA GLY A 20 -42.13 4.62 4.47
C GLY A 20 -43.16 5.53 3.79
N PRO A 21 -44.45 5.43 4.15
CA PRO A 21 -45.55 6.06 3.42
C PRO A 21 -45.54 7.61 3.44
N ASP A 22 -44.75 8.24 4.31
CA ASP A 22 -44.71 9.70 4.46
C ASP A 22 -43.72 10.41 3.51
N ALA A 23 -43.03 9.66 2.63
CA ALA A 23 -41.99 10.18 1.74
C ALA A 23 -42.50 10.98 0.51
N LEU A 24 -43.55 11.79 0.68
CA LEU A 24 -44.13 12.66 -0.37
C LEU A 24 -44.42 14.08 0.15
N GLN A 25 -43.38 14.81 0.50
CA GLN A 25 -43.45 16.27 0.59
C GLN A 25 -42.22 16.90 -0.08
N PHE A 26 -42.46 17.67 -1.15
CA PHE A 26 -41.43 18.40 -1.85
C PHE A 26 -41.08 19.68 -1.08
N VAL A 27 -39.82 19.82 -0.71
CA VAL A 27 -39.19 21.10 -0.34
C VAL A 27 -37.93 21.22 -1.21
N LEU A 28 -37.65 22.42 -1.70
CA LEU A 28 -36.46 22.70 -2.52
C LEU A 28 -35.22 22.75 -1.61
N PRO A 29 -34.03 22.37 -2.12
CA PRO A 29 -32.78 22.64 -1.41
C PRO A 29 -32.42 24.12 -1.53
N ASP A 30 -32.21 24.78 -0.40
CA ASP A 30 -31.36 25.97 -0.33
C ASP A 30 -29.91 25.51 -0.14
N ASP A 31 -28.95 26.22 -0.76
CA ASP A 31 -27.52 25.97 -0.61
C ASP A 31 -27.00 26.58 0.71
N ASP A 32 -26.11 25.87 1.41
CA ASP A 32 -25.19 26.45 2.41
C ASP A 32 -24.03 25.47 2.71
N ASP A 33 -22.96 25.55 1.91
CA ASP A 33 -21.64 25.00 2.26
C ASP A 33 -20.86 26.05 3.05
N ALA A 34 -20.60 25.80 4.34
CA ALA A 34 -19.91 26.73 5.24
C ALA A 34 -18.63 26.12 5.83
N GLU A 35 -17.47 26.63 5.41
CA GLU A 35 -16.17 26.33 6.03
C GLU A 35 -15.95 27.22 7.28
N GLU A 36 -15.52 26.64 8.41
CA GLU A 36 -15.02 27.43 9.55
C GLU A 36 -13.54 27.76 9.40
N GLU A 37 -13.23 28.98 8.95
CA GLU A 37 -11.88 29.55 9.11
C GLU A 37 -11.58 29.96 10.56
N GLY A 38 -10.42 29.55 11.08
CA GLY A 38 -9.86 30.10 12.32
C GLY A 38 -9.30 31.54 12.15
N PRO A 39 -9.42 32.42 13.16
CA PRO A 39 -9.09 33.85 13.03
C PRO A 39 -7.59 34.18 13.02
N LYS A 40 -7.26 35.36 12.46
CA LYS A 40 -5.92 35.96 12.31
C LYS A 40 -5.98 37.44 12.77
N GLN A 41 -4.94 38.16 13.18
CA GLN A 41 -3.48 37.93 13.33
C GLN A 41 -3.00 38.74 14.59
N GLY A 42 -1.75 39.11 14.89
CA GLY A 42 -0.43 39.00 14.24
C GLY A 42 0.62 39.93 14.88
N SER A 43 1.91 39.78 14.51
CA SER A 43 3.11 40.55 14.97
C SER A 43 3.51 40.42 16.47
N GLY A 44 4.80 40.40 16.86
CA GLY A 44 6.04 40.20 16.08
C GLY A 44 7.32 40.58 16.86
N GLY A 45 8.39 39.77 16.78
CA GLY A 45 9.76 40.21 17.12
C GLY A 45 10.71 39.26 17.90
N ARG A 46 11.82 38.89 17.22
CA ARG A 46 13.14 38.44 17.75
C ARG A 46 13.31 37.05 18.40
N ARG A 47 14.47 36.46 18.08
CA ARG A 47 15.16 35.25 18.64
C ARG A 47 16.37 35.72 19.49
N PRO A 48 17.24 34.86 20.09
CA PRO A 48 17.18 33.38 20.26
C PRO A 48 17.39 32.87 21.71
N GLY A 49 17.11 31.58 21.91
CA GLY A 49 17.64 30.74 23.00
C GLY A 49 17.60 29.28 22.56
N GLY A 50 18.69 28.52 22.72
CA GLY A 50 18.87 27.22 22.06
C GLY A 50 18.97 26.02 23.02
N ALA A 51 18.44 24.88 22.59
CA ALA A 51 18.71 23.55 23.13
C ALA A 51 18.70 22.53 21.97
N GLY A 52 19.40 21.40 22.13
CA GLY A 52 19.74 20.50 21.03
C GLY A 52 18.54 19.83 20.33
N LYS A 53 18.64 19.66 19.01
CA LYS A 53 17.84 18.69 18.25
C LYS A 53 18.65 17.40 18.10
N GLU A 54 18.13 16.28 18.57
CA GLU A 54 18.55 14.99 18.02
C GLU A 54 18.03 14.87 16.59
N GLY A 55 18.94 14.56 15.65
CA GLY A 55 18.60 14.43 14.24
C GLY A 55 17.90 13.10 13.96
N VAL A 56 16.59 13.14 13.70
CA VAL A 56 15.89 12.03 13.05
C VAL A 56 16.37 11.98 11.60
N ARG A 57 17.30 11.09 11.28
CA ARG A 57 17.63 10.75 9.88
C ARG A 57 16.37 10.17 9.23
N VAL A 58 15.90 10.83 8.17
CA VAL A 58 14.96 10.23 7.22
C VAL A 58 15.83 9.57 6.16
N ASN A 59 15.90 8.25 6.15
CA ASN A 59 16.75 7.53 5.20
C ASN A 59 16.17 7.65 3.78
N ASN A 60 17.02 7.99 2.82
CA ASN A 60 16.59 8.19 1.44
C ASN A 60 16.29 6.82 0.79
N ARG A 61 15.05 6.64 0.32
CA ARG A 61 14.50 5.36 -0.17
C ARG A 61 15.15 4.89 -1.47
N PHE A 62 15.78 5.80 -2.18
CA PHE A 62 16.63 5.51 -3.33
C PHE A 62 18.08 5.70 -2.89
N GLU A 63 18.70 4.66 -2.30
CA GLU A 63 20.16 4.54 -2.20
C GLU A 63 20.74 4.29 -3.60
N LEU A 64 20.65 5.35 -4.40
CA LEU A 64 21.03 5.47 -5.80
C LEU A 64 22.05 6.63 -5.88
N ILE A 65 22.98 6.64 -4.90
CA ILE A 65 23.98 7.67 -4.57
C ILE A 65 23.38 9.00 -4.06
N ASN A 66 23.97 9.53 -2.98
CA ASN A 66 23.66 10.88 -2.47
C ASN A 66 24.17 11.94 -3.44
N ILE A 67 23.33 12.93 -3.78
CA ILE A 67 23.71 14.07 -4.63
C ILE A 67 24.04 15.32 -3.78
N GLU A 68 23.72 15.30 -2.48
CA GLU A 68 23.97 16.42 -1.54
C GLU A 68 25.48 16.68 -1.27
N ASP A 69 26.37 15.75 -1.64
CA ASP A 69 27.83 15.84 -1.44
C ASP A 69 28.61 16.34 -2.69
N LEU A 70 27.94 16.94 -3.69
CA LEU A 70 28.57 17.31 -4.98
C LEU A 70 28.44 18.78 -5.44
N GLU A 71 27.76 19.65 -4.70
CA GLU A 71 27.64 21.08 -5.08
C GLU A 71 28.73 21.99 -4.48
N ASP A 72 29.46 21.54 -3.44
CA ASP A 72 30.48 22.30 -2.70
C ASP A 72 31.91 21.69 -2.84
N ASP A 73 32.47 21.59 -4.07
CA ASP A 73 33.94 21.62 -4.24
C ASP A 73 34.43 21.94 -5.68
N LEU A 74 34.43 23.23 -6.05
CA LEU A 74 35.12 23.73 -7.25
C LEU A 74 35.90 25.04 -6.97
N VAL A 75 36.86 24.97 -6.04
CA VAL A 75 37.87 26.03 -5.85
C VAL A 75 39.22 25.58 -6.42
N VAL A 76 39.50 26.01 -7.65
CA VAL A 76 40.84 25.94 -8.25
C VAL A 76 41.80 26.81 -7.44
N ASN A 77 42.95 26.27 -6.99
CA ASN A 77 44.23 26.98 -7.08
C ASN A 77 45.48 26.14 -6.74
N GLY A 78 46.54 26.39 -7.52
CA GLY A 78 47.82 26.87 -6.99
C GLY A 78 48.72 25.90 -6.23
N GLU A 79 49.86 25.56 -6.83
CA GLU A 79 50.96 24.92 -6.12
C GLU A 79 51.60 25.84 -5.04
N ARG A 80 52.23 25.18 -4.05
CA ARG A 80 53.61 25.45 -3.56
C ARG A 80 53.82 26.21 -2.22
N SER A 81 54.42 25.46 -1.29
CA SER A 81 55.42 25.87 -0.28
C SER A 81 55.01 26.73 0.92
N ASP A 82 54.80 26.06 2.05
CA ASP A 82 54.96 26.66 3.38
C ASP A 82 56.44 26.70 3.82
N CYS A 83 56.78 27.71 4.63
CA CYS A 83 57.98 27.81 5.47
C CYS A 83 57.58 28.46 6.80
N ALA A 84 58.14 28.01 7.94
CA ALA A 84 57.50 28.17 9.25
C ALA A 84 58.16 29.20 10.21
N LEU A 85 57.44 29.47 11.32
CA LEU A 85 57.87 30.13 12.58
C LEU A 85 57.87 31.68 12.58
N PRO A 86 57.84 32.35 13.78
CA PRO A 86 56.87 32.18 14.87
C PRO A 86 56.43 33.53 15.53
N ASP A 87 55.73 33.47 16.67
CA ASP A 87 55.19 34.60 17.47
C ASP A 87 56.19 35.69 17.92
N SER A 88 55.69 36.92 18.18
CA SER A 88 56.17 37.73 19.35
C SER A 88 55.27 38.91 19.79
N VAL A 89 54.61 38.73 20.95
CA VAL A 89 54.48 39.65 22.11
C VAL A 89 54.40 41.19 21.92
N SER A 90 53.36 41.86 22.47
CA SER A 90 53.46 42.77 23.66
C SER A 90 52.37 43.83 23.85
N SER A 91 52.15 44.21 25.13
CA SER A 91 51.67 45.49 25.73
C SER A 91 50.55 46.33 25.07
N GLY A 92 49.52 46.83 25.76
CA GLY A 92 49.21 46.87 27.20
C GLY A 92 49.49 48.23 27.87
N ASN A 93 48.45 48.99 28.23
CA ASN A 93 48.57 50.13 29.16
C ASN A 93 47.25 50.54 29.86
N LYS A 94 47.32 51.47 30.82
CA LYS A 94 46.30 51.81 31.83
C LYS A 94 45.45 53.05 31.48
N GLY A 95 44.24 53.14 32.03
CA GLY A 95 43.43 54.37 32.13
C GLY A 95 42.55 54.38 33.40
N ARG A 96 42.36 55.54 34.06
CA ARG A 96 41.70 55.64 35.38
C ARG A 96 41.03 57.01 35.65
N ALA A 97 39.71 57.04 35.76
CA ALA A 97 38.87 58.04 36.45
C ALA A 97 37.50 57.39 36.74
N GLN A 98 36.86 57.45 37.93
CA GLN A 98 36.39 58.59 38.76
C GLN A 98 35.22 59.38 38.14
N ARG A 99 34.19 59.83 38.88
CA ARG A 99 33.63 59.52 40.23
C ARG A 99 32.33 60.34 40.40
N GLY A 100 31.22 59.80 40.95
CA GLY A 100 30.02 60.62 41.22
C GLY A 100 28.85 59.89 41.90
N ASN A 101 28.30 60.51 42.95
CA ASN A 101 27.06 60.23 43.73
C ASN A 101 26.45 61.64 44.07
N PRO A 102 25.29 61.86 44.75
CA PRO A 102 24.45 60.93 45.52
C PRO A 102 22.89 61.13 45.44
N GLU A 103 22.17 60.28 46.19
CA GLU A 103 20.94 60.49 47.03
C GLU A 103 19.92 61.63 46.75
N ALA A 104 18.60 61.33 46.84
CA ALA A 104 17.71 61.67 48.00
C ALA A 104 16.19 61.84 47.70
N LYS A 105 15.32 61.26 48.57
CA LYS A 105 13.97 61.75 49.04
C LYS A 105 12.77 61.90 48.06
N GLN A 106 11.50 62.10 48.48
CA GLN A 106 10.63 61.53 49.56
C GLN A 106 9.16 62.08 49.40
N ASP A 107 8.19 61.58 50.20
CA ASP A 107 6.84 62.14 50.54
C ASP A 107 5.74 62.06 49.43
N GLU A 108 4.50 61.54 49.59
CA GLU A 108 3.32 61.84 50.48
C GLU A 108 2.44 63.02 49.98
N ASP A 109 1.08 63.05 49.98
CA ASP A 109 -0.01 62.13 50.41
C ASP A 109 -1.18 62.18 49.33
N GLU A 110 -2.50 61.92 49.44
CA GLU A 110 -3.52 61.67 50.50
C GLU A 110 -4.70 60.80 49.95
N ALA A 111 -5.75 60.54 50.75
CA ALA A 111 -6.83 59.56 50.54
C ALA A 111 -7.98 60.05 49.59
N LYS A 112 -9.10 59.33 49.31
CA LYS A 112 -10.05 58.55 50.15
C LYS A 112 -10.98 57.68 49.26
N ALA A 113 -11.73 56.67 49.72
CA ALA A 113 -11.63 55.71 50.84
C ALA A 113 -12.85 54.73 50.77
N GLY A 114 -12.73 53.47 51.25
CA GLY A 114 -13.86 52.53 51.37
C GLY A 114 -13.44 51.06 51.60
N PHE A 115 -14.14 50.35 52.48
CA PHE A 115 -13.96 48.92 52.88
C PHE A 115 -15.36 48.24 52.93
N PRO A 116 -15.49 46.91 53.17
CA PRO A 116 -14.52 45.79 53.14
C PRO A 116 -14.77 44.87 51.89
N GLU A 117 -14.80 43.52 51.78
CA GLU A 117 -14.80 42.31 52.66
C GLU A 117 -14.10 41.09 51.98
N GLN A 118 -13.91 40.00 52.76
CA GLN A 118 -13.34 38.68 52.43
C GLN A 118 -14.12 37.62 53.26
N GLU A 119 -14.25 36.33 52.93
CA GLU A 119 -13.66 35.48 51.87
C GLU A 119 -14.46 34.17 51.69
N ASN A 120 -14.21 33.44 50.57
CA ASN A 120 -14.49 32.00 50.34
C ASN A 120 -15.94 31.44 50.42
N GLY A 121 -16.32 30.61 49.45
CA GLY A 121 -17.53 29.77 49.49
C GLY A 121 -17.59 28.75 48.34
N LEU A 122 -18.08 27.54 48.62
CA LEU A 122 -18.22 26.44 47.66
C LEU A 122 -19.69 26.13 47.33
N GLU A 123 -19.88 25.21 46.39
CA GLU A 123 -21.11 24.74 45.74
C GLU A 123 -22.32 24.48 46.66
N ASP A 124 -23.53 24.61 46.08
CA ASP A 124 -24.79 24.18 46.68
C ASP A 124 -25.66 23.48 45.61
N ILE A 125 -25.79 22.15 45.72
CA ILE A 125 -26.27 21.27 44.64
C ILE A 125 -27.81 21.20 44.57
N ASP A 126 -28.50 21.45 45.69
CA ASP A 126 -29.95 21.26 45.81
C ASP A 126 -30.77 22.17 44.87
N ARG A 127 -30.22 23.33 44.49
CA ARG A 127 -30.81 24.28 43.52
C ARG A 127 -30.91 23.77 42.06
N ILE A 128 -30.41 22.57 41.79
CA ILE A 128 -30.53 21.90 40.49
C ILE A 128 -31.63 20.83 40.51
N LEU A 129 -31.80 20.13 41.64
CA LEU A 129 -32.83 19.09 41.80
C LEU A 129 -34.24 19.70 41.88
N GLU A 130 -34.38 20.84 42.54
CA GLU A 130 -35.64 21.60 42.69
C GLU A 130 -36.26 22.10 41.35
N ARG A 131 -35.58 21.87 40.21
CA ARG A 131 -35.98 22.41 38.89
C ARG A 131 -36.47 21.37 37.88
N ILE A 132 -36.66 20.11 38.29
CA ILE A 132 -37.02 19.00 37.39
C ILE A 132 -38.39 18.36 37.72
N GLU A 133 -38.92 18.52 38.94
CA GLU A 133 -40.19 17.87 39.35
C GLU A 133 -41.48 18.57 38.86
N ASP A 134 -41.40 19.83 38.43
CA ASP A 134 -42.56 20.72 38.22
C ASP A 134 -43.34 20.52 36.88
N SER A 135 -43.16 19.40 36.16
CA SER A 135 -43.74 19.22 34.81
C SER A 135 -44.30 17.83 34.45
N SER A 136 -45.10 17.21 35.33
CA SER A 136 -46.23 16.37 34.84
C SER A 136 -47.33 16.17 35.89
N GLY A 137 -48.58 16.42 35.51
CA GLY A 137 -49.77 16.23 36.37
C GLY A 137 -51.04 15.97 35.57
N PHE A 138 -52.10 15.53 36.27
CA PHE A 138 -53.39 15.01 35.75
C PHE A 138 -53.31 13.63 35.06
N SER A 139 -54.11 12.61 35.40
CA SER A 139 -55.10 12.42 36.49
C SER A 139 -55.34 10.92 36.77
N HIS A 140 -55.70 10.55 38.00
CA HIS A 140 -56.15 9.20 38.38
C HIS A 140 -57.68 9.06 38.45
N PRO A 141 -58.22 7.82 38.39
CA PRO A 141 -59.14 7.41 39.46
C PRO A 141 -59.10 5.92 39.89
N GLY A 142 -59.20 5.65 41.21
CA GLY A 142 -60.00 4.56 41.80
C GLY A 142 -59.50 3.09 41.82
N PRO A 143 -59.15 2.52 42.99
CA PRO A 143 -58.98 1.06 43.22
C PRO A 143 -60.32 0.40 43.65
N PRO A 144 -60.56 -0.94 43.51
CA PRO A 144 -59.99 -1.98 44.43
C PRO A 144 -59.89 -3.41 43.78
N PRO A 145 -59.82 -4.54 44.52
CA PRO A 145 -59.14 -4.86 45.78
C PRO A 145 -58.10 -6.02 45.63
N LEU A 146 -57.33 -6.30 46.70
CA LEU A 146 -56.51 -7.52 46.82
C LEU A 146 -57.37 -8.77 47.09
N ASN A 147 -57.05 -9.90 46.46
CA ASN A 147 -57.42 -11.23 46.94
C ASN A 147 -56.35 -12.28 46.60
N SER A 148 -56.15 -13.27 47.46
CA SER A 148 -55.01 -14.19 47.42
C SER A 148 -55.32 -15.52 46.74
N ARG A 149 -54.48 -15.95 45.79
CA ARG A 149 -54.35 -17.37 45.39
C ARG A 149 -52.92 -17.69 44.95
N LYS A 150 -52.32 -18.72 45.54
CA LYS A 150 -51.05 -19.30 45.09
C LYS A 150 -51.33 -20.16 43.85
N HIS A 151 -50.61 -19.92 42.76
CA HIS A 151 -50.49 -20.89 41.67
C HIS A 151 -49.01 -21.23 41.46
N VAL A 152 -48.73 -22.53 41.30
CA VAL A 152 -47.38 -23.06 41.13
C VAL A 152 -46.91 -22.75 39.71
N LEU A 153 -45.78 -22.06 39.57
CA LEU A 153 -45.12 -21.92 38.28
C LEU A 153 -44.41 -23.23 37.94
N TYR A 154 -44.88 -23.88 36.88
CA TYR A 154 -44.26 -25.06 36.29
C TYR A 154 -42.95 -24.64 35.62
N VAL A 155 -41.80 -25.17 36.08
CA VAL A 155 -40.50 -24.84 35.47
C VAL A 155 -40.32 -25.68 34.22
N GLU A 156 -40.87 -25.19 33.10
CA GLU A 156 -40.66 -25.78 31.79
C GLU A 156 -39.19 -25.55 31.36
N HIS A 157 -38.41 -26.62 31.34
CA HIS A 157 -37.00 -26.60 30.92
C HIS A 157 -36.88 -26.34 29.41
N ARG A 158 -37.01 -25.07 29.00
CA ARG A 158 -36.69 -24.65 27.63
C ARG A 158 -35.24 -25.04 27.30
N PRO A 159 -34.98 -25.76 26.19
CA PRO A 159 -33.61 -26.08 25.80
C PRO A 159 -32.84 -24.78 25.55
N ARG A 160 -31.56 -24.74 25.93
CA ARG A 160 -30.67 -23.58 25.77
C ARG A 160 -30.81 -23.02 24.36
N GLN A 161 -31.32 -21.79 24.24
CA GLN A 161 -31.29 -21.06 22.97
C GLN A 161 -29.86 -21.03 22.46
N ARG A 162 -29.66 -21.48 21.22
CA ARG A 162 -28.35 -21.42 20.54
C ARG A 162 -27.85 -19.98 20.65
N GLN A 163 -26.64 -19.78 21.16
CA GLN A 163 -26.01 -18.47 21.18
C GLN A 163 -26.01 -17.92 19.75
N ARG A 164 -26.74 -16.82 19.52
CA ARG A 164 -26.62 -16.06 18.28
C ARG A 164 -25.24 -15.42 18.28
N VAL A 165 -24.27 -16.13 17.69
CA VAL A 165 -22.98 -15.55 17.33
C VAL A 165 -23.27 -14.52 16.26
N TYR A 166 -23.41 -13.26 16.66
CA TYR A 166 -23.40 -12.13 15.74
C TYR A 166 -22.05 -12.18 15.02
N PRO A 167 -22.00 -12.32 13.68
CA PRO A 167 -20.72 -12.29 12.98
C PRO A 167 -20.06 -10.94 13.24
N LYS A 168 -18.74 -10.95 13.48
CA LYS A 168 -17.97 -9.69 13.51
C LYS A 168 -18.25 -8.94 12.21
N CYS A 169 -18.50 -7.64 12.31
CA CYS A 169 -18.76 -6.79 11.16
C CYS A 169 -17.47 -6.58 10.34
N THR A 170 -17.15 -7.55 9.47
CA THR A 170 -15.97 -7.52 8.59
C THR A 170 -16.09 -6.49 7.47
N TRP A 171 -14.95 -5.99 7.02
CA TRP A 171 -14.79 -4.85 6.11
C TRP A 171 -14.09 -5.25 4.80
N LEU A 172 -13.17 -6.20 4.83
CA LEU A 172 -12.40 -6.63 3.66
C LEU A 172 -13.18 -7.65 2.81
N THR A 173 -14.06 -8.42 3.46
CA THR A 173 -14.69 -9.62 2.92
C THR A 173 -15.96 -9.96 3.72
N THR A 174 -16.86 -10.75 3.13
CA THR A 174 -18.11 -11.20 3.77
C THR A 174 -18.04 -12.73 3.98
N PRO A 175 -18.25 -13.24 5.21
CA PRO A 175 -18.19 -14.68 5.47
C PRO A 175 -19.27 -15.46 4.70
N LYS A 176 -18.86 -16.53 4.02
CA LYS A 176 -19.74 -17.37 3.21
C LYS A 176 -20.24 -18.58 4.01
N SER A 177 -21.47 -19.02 3.72
CA SER A 177 -22.08 -20.21 4.33
C SER A 177 -21.40 -21.52 3.95
N THR A 178 -20.65 -21.54 2.85
CA THR A 178 -19.84 -22.68 2.38
C THR A 178 -18.54 -22.86 3.14
N TRP A 179 -18.08 -21.87 3.91
CA TRP A 179 -16.83 -21.97 4.64
C TRP A 179 -17.00 -22.82 5.92
N PRO A 180 -16.04 -23.73 6.21
CA PRO A 180 -15.94 -24.41 7.51
C PRO A 180 -16.07 -23.44 8.69
N ARG A 181 -16.69 -23.88 9.78
CA ARG A 181 -16.97 -23.02 10.94
C ARG A 181 -15.69 -22.39 11.49
N TYR A 182 -15.72 -21.09 11.74
CA TYR A 182 -14.59 -20.36 12.32
C TYR A 182 -14.42 -20.70 13.81
N SER A 183 -13.60 -21.72 14.08
CA SER A 183 -12.88 -21.82 15.36
C SER A 183 -11.85 -20.68 15.45
N LYS A 184 -11.44 -20.29 16.66
CA LYS A 184 -10.29 -19.40 16.83
C LYS A 184 -9.05 -20.17 16.33
N PRO A 185 -8.37 -19.76 15.25
CA PRO A 185 -7.39 -20.62 14.59
C PRO A 185 -6.00 -20.58 15.26
N GLY A 186 -5.85 -19.84 16.36
CA GLY A 186 -4.55 -19.58 16.99
C GLY A 186 -3.85 -18.30 16.53
N LEU A 187 -4.38 -17.63 15.50
CA LEU A 187 -3.95 -16.31 15.04
C LEU A 187 -4.59 -15.19 15.88
N SER A 188 -3.80 -14.18 16.23
CA SER A 188 -4.24 -12.97 16.94
C SER A 188 -3.42 -11.75 16.50
N MET A 189 -3.84 -10.54 16.87
CA MET A 189 -3.08 -9.30 16.66
C MET A 189 -2.90 -8.54 17.97
N ARG A 190 -1.68 -8.05 18.20
CA ARG A 190 -1.25 -7.31 19.38
C ARG A 190 -0.83 -5.89 19.03
N LEU A 191 -1.15 -4.94 19.91
CA LEU A 191 -0.55 -3.60 19.93
C LEU A 191 0.86 -3.68 20.56
N LEU A 192 1.87 -3.22 19.84
CA LEU A 192 3.27 -3.17 20.29
C LEU A 192 3.60 -1.85 21.00
N GLU A 193 3.37 -0.72 20.31
CA GLU A 193 3.53 0.63 20.88
C GLU A 193 2.54 1.61 20.23
N SER A 194 2.25 2.72 20.92
CA SER A 194 1.55 3.89 20.37
C SER A 194 2.42 5.13 20.58
N LYS A 195 2.72 5.86 19.50
CA LYS A 195 3.79 6.87 19.46
C LYS A 195 3.49 7.94 18.42
N LYS A 196 3.53 9.22 18.82
CA LYS A 196 3.22 10.38 17.95
C LYS A 196 1.87 10.26 17.20
N GLY A 197 0.85 9.67 17.84
CA GLY A 197 -0.47 9.44 17.22
C GLY A 197 -0.56 8.22 16.27
N LEU A 198 0.57 7.55 15.99
CA LEU A 198 0.60 6.27 15.29
C LEU A 198 0.50 5.11 16.29
N SER A 199 -0.01 3.95 15.85
CA SER A 199 -0.05 2.72 16.63
C SER A 199 0.50 1.56 15.83
N PHE A 200 1.47 0.85 16.42
CA PHE A 200 2.25 -0.21 15.78
C PHE A 200 1.77 -1.57 16.24
N PHE A 201 1.51 -2.47 15.30
CA PHE A 201 0.92 -3.78 15.57
C PHE A 201 1.79 -4.91 15.05
N ALA A 202 1.53 -6.12 15.54
CA ALA A 202 1.96 -7.36 14.90
C ALA A 202 0.89 -8.44 15.03
N PHE A 203 0.85 -9.37 14.08
CA PHE A 203 0.20 -10.65 14.28
C PHE A 203 1.05 -11.55 15.18
N GLU A 204 0.39 -12.34 16.03
CA GLU A 204 1.00 -13.33 16.92
C GLU A 204 0.34 -14.70 16.70
N HIS A 205 1.17 -15.73 16.53
CA HIS A 205 0.77 -17.13 16.37
C HIS A 205 0.89 -17.86 17.72
N ASN A 206 -0.19 -18.49 18.21
CA ASN A 206 -0.10 -19.41 19.34
C ASN A 206 0.61 -20.73 18.94
N GLU A 207 0.88 -21.60 19.92
CA GLU A 207 1.56 -22.89 19.70
C GLU A 207 0.86 -23.80 18.67
N GLU A 208 -0.47 -23.77 18.60
CA GLU A 208 -1.28 -24.54 17.65
C GLU A 208 -1.11 -24.03 16.21
N TYR A 209 -1.16 -22.71 16.01
CA TYR A 209 -0.88 -22.08 14.71
C TYR A 209 0.59 -22.25 14.32
N GLN A 210 1.54 -22.16 15.26
CA GLN A 210 2.95 -22.45 14.99
C GLN A 210 3.15 -23.90 14.50
N GLN A 211 2.46 -24.88 15.10
CA GLN A 211 2.46 -26.26 14.59
C GLN A 211 1.86 -26.39 13.18
N ALA A 212 0.80 -25.63 12.86
CA ALA A 212 0.25 -25.57 11.51
C ALA A 212 1.26 -24.93 10.53
N GLN A 213 1.94 -23.85 10.91
CA GLN A 213 2.98 -23.21 10.11
C GLN A 213 4.16 -24.16 9.85
N HIS A 214 4.62 -24.92 10.85
CA HIS A 214 5.68 -25.89 10.66
C HIS A 214 5.27 -27.03 9.71
N LYS A 215 4.02 -27.51 9.78
CA LYS A 215 3.47 -28.48 8.80
C LYS A 215 3.40 -27.88 7.39
N PHE A 216 2.97 -26.62 7.26
CA PHE A 216 2.91 -25.91 5.99
C PHE A 216 4.29 -25.77 5.34
N LEU A 217 5.29 -25.33 6.11
CA LEU A 217 6.65 -25.17 5.63
C LEU A 217 7.22 -26.50 5.12
N VAL A 218 6.98 -27.61 5.84
CA VAL A 218 7.36 -28.96 5.39
C VAL A 218 6.61 -29.40 4.13
N ALA A 219 5.32 -29.05 3.98
CA ALA A 219 4.54 -29.36 2.78
C ALA A 219 4.99 -28.58 1.54
N VAL A 220 5.42 -27.31 1.71
CA VAL A 220 6.01 -26.52 0.63
C VAL A 220 7.41 -27.01 0.28
N GLU A 221 8.22 -27.38 1.29
CA GLU A 221 9.54 -28.00 1.09
C GLU A 221 9.44 -29.37 0.37
N SER A 222 8.35 -30.13 0.55
CA SER A 222 8.13 -31.41 -0.14
C SER A 222 7.65 -31.26 -1.59
N MET A 223 7.27 -30.05 -2.02
CA MET A 223 6.77 -29.75 -3.37
C MET A 223 5.52 -30.54 -3.78
N GLU A 224 4.68 -30.94 -2.82
CA GLU A 224 3.43 -31.69 -3.04
C GLU A 224 2.21 -30.88 -2.58
N PRO A 225 1.21 -30.64 -3.45
CA PRO A 225 0.10 -29.74 -3.14
C PRO A 225 -0.89 -30.39 -2.17
N ASN A 226 -1.01 -31.72 -2.25
CA ASN A 226 -1.93 -32.52 -1.46
C ASN A 226 -1.61 -32.41 0.03
N ASN A 227 -0.34 -32.19 0.39
CA ASN A 227 0.06 -31.96 1.78
C ASN A 227 -0.45 -30.61 2.31
N ILE A 228 -0.60 -29.60 1.43
CA ILE A 228 -1.25 -28.31 1.76
C ILE A 228 -2.77 -28.48 1.85
N VAL A 229 -3.38 -29.28 0.96
CA VAL A 229 -4.83 -29.59 1.01
C VAL A 229 -5.20 -30.36 2.29
N VAL A 230 -4.44 -31.40 2.65
CA VAL A 230 -4.60 -32.17 3.91
C VAL A 230 -4.36 -31.28 5.14
N LEU A 231 -3.41 -30.35 5.07
CA LEU A 231 -3.25 -29.35 6.12
C LEU A 231 -4.48 -28.44 6.23
N LEU A 232 -5.10 -28.02 5.12
CA LEU A 232 -6.32 -27.20 5.14
C LEU A 232 -7.58 -27.98 5.54
N GLN A 233 -7.59 -29.31 5.48
CA GLN A 233 -8.64 -30.13 6.11
C GLN A 233 -8.57 -30.06 7.65
N THR A 234 -7.37 -29.99 8.22
CA THR A 234 -7.15 -30.00 9.68
C THR A 234 -6.97 -28.61 10.30
N SER A 235 -6.47 -27.65 9.54
CA SER A 235 -6.13 -26.27 9.95
C SER A 235 -6.77 -25.25 8.99
N PRO A 236 -8.11 -25.16 8.92
CA PRO A 236 -8.78 -24.65 7.72
C PRO A 236 -8.69 -23.13 7.51
N TYR A 237 -8.13 -22.40 8.47
CA TYR A 237 -7.95 -20.94 8.44
C TYR A 237 -6.47 -20.53 8.56
N HIS A 238 -5.54 -21.46 8.30
CA HIS A 238 -4.11 -21.21 8.22
C HIS A 238 -3.79 -20.38 6.95
N VAL A 239 -3.34 -19.14 7.14
CA VAL A 239 -3.29 -18.11 6.10
C VAL A 239 -2.38 -18.51 4.94
N ASP A 240 -1.12 -18.87 5.20
CA ASP A 240 -0.16 -19.10 4.13
C ASP A 240 -0.53 -20.33 3.28
N SER A 241 -1.19 -21.32 3.87
CA SER A 241 -1.74 -22.46 3.11
C SER A 241 -2.88 -22.05 2.18
N LEU A 242 -3.78 -21.17 2.63
CA LEU A 242 -4.84 -20.60 1.78
C LEU A 242 -4.24 -19.77 0.63
N LEU A 243 -3.19 -18.99 0.89
CA LEU A 243 -2.53 -18.17 -0.14
C LEU A 243 -1.73 -19.00 -1.15
N GLN A 244 -1.00 -20.02 -0.70
CA GLN A 244 -0.24 -20.91 -1.59
C GLN A 244 -1.17 -21.80 -2.44
N LEU A 245 -2.27 -22.33 -1.86
CA LEU A 245 -3.26 -23.07 -2.63
C LEU A 245 -4.05 -22.15 -3.59
N SER A 246 -4.32 -20.90 -3.20
CA SER A 246 -4.92 -19.91 -4.10
C SER A 246 -4.09 -19.69 -5.36
N ASP A 247 -2.76 -19.62 -5.24
CA ASP A 247 -1.91 -19.47 -6.42
C ASP A 247 -1.98 -20.72 -7.32
N ALA A 248 -2.00 -21.92 -6.75
CA ALA A 248 -2.15 -23.16 -7.51
C ALA A 248 -3.48 -23.23 -8.28
N CYS A 249 -4.63 -22.96 -7.63
CA CYS A 249 -5.94 -22.87 -8.29
C CYS A 249 -5.93 -21.83 -9.42
N ARG A 250 -5.32 -20.66 -9.17
CA ARG A 250 -5.19 -19.57 -10.15
C ARG A 250 -4.38 -19.98 -11.39
N PHE A 251 -3.37 -20.84 -11.26
CA PHE A 251 -2.63 -21.41 -12.40
C PHE A 251 -3.40 -22.54 -13.11
N GLN A 252 -4.27 -23.27 -12.41
CA GLN A 252 -5.23 -24.24 -12.97
C GLN A 252 -6.46 -23.56 -13.61
N GLU A 253 -6.38 -22.26 -13.89
CA GLU A 253 -7.43 -21.37 -14.39
C GLU A 253 -8.67 -21.21 -13.48
N ASP A 254 -8.79 -21.92 -12.35
CA ASP A 254 -9.84 -21.75 -11.34
C ASP A 254 -9.68 -20.45 -10.54
N GLN A 255 -10.18 -19.36 -11.13
CA GLN A 255 -10.21 -18.04 -10.52
C GLN A 255 -11.28 -17.90 -9.42
N GLU A 256 -12.26 -18.81 -9.34
CA GLU A 256 -13.34 -18.75 -8.33
C GLU A 256 -12.84 -19.26 -6.98
N MET A 257 -12.25 -20.47 -6.96
CA MET A 257 -11.64 -21.06 -5.78
C MET A 257 -10.41 -20.26 -5.32
N ALA A 258 -9.57 -19.80 -6.25
CA ALA A 258 -8.44 -18.93 -5.91
C ALA A 258 -8.90 -17.66 -5.17
N ARG A 259 -9.93 -16.98 -5.68
CA ARG A 259 -10.52 -15.81 -5.01
C ARG A 259 -11.13 -16.17 -3.65
N ASP A 260 -11.84 -17.30 -3.56
CA ASP A 260 -12.45 -17.75 -2.31
C ASP A 260 -11.42 -17.98 -1.19
N LEU A 261 -10.31 -18.64 -1.52
CA LEU A 261 -9.21 -18.90 -0.60
C LEU A 261 -8.55 -17.61 -0.08
N ILE A 262 -8.38 -16.59 -0.92
CA ILE A 262 -7.91 -15.25 -0.49
C ILE A 262 -8.94 -14.52 0.36
N GLU A 263 -10.21 -14.51 -0.06
CA GLU A 263 -11.32 -13.90 0.70
C GLU A 263 -11.45 -14.53 2.09
N ARG A 264 -11.16 -15.83 2.20
CA ARG A 264 -11.12 -16.60 3.46
C ARG A 264 -9.87 -16.33 4.30
N ALA A 265 -8.71 -16.15 3.67
CA ALA A 265 -7.48 -15.75 4.35
C ALA A 265 -7.61 -14.36 4.97
N LEU A 266 -8.15 -13.40 4.23
CA LEU A 266 -8.47 -12.06 4.73
C LEU A 266 -9.49 -12.10 5.87
N TYR A 267 -10.51 -12.97 5.79
CA TYR A 267 -11.48 -13.16 6.88
C TYR A 267 -10.82 -13.67 8.16
N SER A 268 -9.87 -14.61 8.05
CA SER A 268 -9.10 -15.13 9.19
C SER A 268 -8.33 -14.02 9.91
N MET A 269 -7.62 -13.18 9.14
CA MET A 269 -6.82 -12.07 9.66
C MET A 269 -7.66 -10.92 10.20
N GLU A 270 -8.78 -10.56 9.54
CA GLU A 270 -9.69 -9.53 10.05
C GLU A 270 -10.39 -9.98 11.34
N CYS A 271 -10.75 -11.26 11.46
CA CYS A 271 -11.25 -11.81 12.72
C CYS A 271 -10.20 -11.79 13.85
N ALA A 272 -8.91 -11.73 13.52
CA ALA A 272 -7.80 -11.64 14.46
C ALA A 272 -7.39 -10.20 14.84
N PHE A 273 -7.88 -9.17 14.15
CA PHE A 273 -7.51 -7.76 14.40
C PHE A 273 -7.71 -7.32 15.87
N HIS A 274 -6.76 -6.51 16.35
CA HIS A 274 -6.87 -5.81 17.62
C HIS A 274 -7.99 -4.74 17.55
N PRO A 275 -8.78 -4.49 18.62
CA PRO A 275 -9.89 -3.52 18.57
C PRO A 275 -9.52 -2.08 18.19
N LEU A 276 -8.26 -1.70 18.34
CA LEU A 276 -7.73 -0.38 17.95
C LEU A 276 -7.15 -0.33 16.52
N PHE A 277 -7.10 -1.47 15.79
CA PHE A 277 -6.60 -1.52 14.42
C PHE A 277 -7.68 -1.08 13.43
N SER A 278 -7.40 -0.02 12.65
CA SER A 278 -8.38 0.61 11.75
C SER A 278 -7.84 0.84 10.35
N LEU A 279 -8.41 0.09 9.39
CA LEU A 279 -8.15 0.14 7.94
C LEU A 279 -8.43 1.51 7.28
N THR A 280 -9.13 2.40 7.99
CA THR A 280 -9.50 3.75 7.50
C THR A 280 -8.70 4.88 8.14
N SER A 281 -8.05 4.63 9.28
CA SER A 281 -7.40 5.67 10.09
C SER A 281 -6.15 6.29 9.46
N GLY A 282 -5.39 5.51 8.69
CA GLY A 282 -4.04 5.90 8.25
C GLY A 282 -2.99 5.96 9.37
N THR A 283 -3.35 5.68 10.63
CA THR A 283 -2.44 5.77 11.80
C THR A 283 -1.91 4.42 12.30
N CYS A 284 -2.46 3.32 11.80
CA CYS A 284 -1.99 1.96 12.12
C CYS A 284 -0.73 1.61 11.30
N ARG A 285 0.26 0.98 11.92
CA ARG A 285 1.51 0.53 11.31
C ARG A 285 1.76 -0.96 11.56
N LEU A 286 2.38 -1.63 10.60
CA LEU A 286 2.55 -3.10 10.61
C LEU A 286 3.90 -3.48 9.98
N ASP A 287 4.94 -3.66 10.80
CA ASP A 287 6.34 -3.90 10.38
C ASP A 287 6.47 -5.16 9.49
N TYR A 288 6.82 -5.00 8.21
CA TYR A 288 6.92 -6.08 7.23
C TYR A 288 8.08 -7.06 7.50
N ARG A 289 9.02 -6.73 8.39
CA ARG A 289 10.14 -7.62 8.73
C ARG A 289 9.71 -8.80 9.58
N ARG A 290 8.53 -8.74 10.21
CA ARG A 290 7.89 -9.85 10.92
C ARG A 290 7.17 -10.78 9.92
N PRO A 291 7.55 -12.07 9.78
CA PRO A 291 6.90 -12.97 8.84
C PRO A 291 5.38 -13.03 8.99
N GLU A 292 4.89 -13.00 10.22
CA GLU A 292 3.47 -13.07 10.59
C GLU A 292 2.67 -11.87 10.04
N ASN A 293 3.33 -10.73 9.83
CA ASN A 293 2.74 -9.55 9.20
C ASN A 293 2.69 -9.68 7.67
N ARG A 294 3.67 -10.35 7.03
CA ARG A 294 3.78 -10.44 5.57
C ARG A 294 2.60 -11.16 4.95
N SER A 295 2.07 -12.19 5.61
CA SER A 295 0.88 -12.92 5.18
C SER A 295 -0.32 -11.99 4.94
N PHE A 296 -0.48 -10.93 5.75
CA PHE A 296 -1.51 -9.91 5.56
C PHE A 296 -1.22 -9.00 4.37
N TYR A 297 0.01 -8.52 4.21
CA TYR A 297 0.44 -7.75 3.03
C TYR A 297 0.21 -8.53 1.73
N LEU A 298 0.58 -9.80 1.69
CA LEU A 298 0.43 -10.67 0.52
C LEU A 298 -1.03 -10.98 0.22
N ALA A 299 -1.87 -11.22 1.23
CA ALA A 299 -3.31 -11.40 1.02
C ALA A 299 -4.00 -10.14 0.49
N LEU A 300 -3.66 -8.95 1.03
CA LEU A 300 -4.15 -7.67 0.53
C LEU A 300 -3.70 -7.43 -0.92
N TYR A 301 -2.43 -7.71 -1.24
CA TYR A 301 -1.88 -7.55 -2.58
C TYR A 301 -2.52 -8.51 -3.60
N LYS A 302 -2.71 -9.79 -3.23
CA LYS A 302 -3.39 -10.77 -4.09
C LYS A 302 -4.85 -10.36 -4.35
N GLN A 303 -5.60 -9.97 -3.31
CA GLN A 303 -6.98 -9.49 -3.47
C GLN A 303 -7.08 -8.22 -4.33
N MET A 304 -6.14 -7.29 -4.16
CA MET A 304 -6.00 -6.11 -5.02
C MET A 304 -5.79 -6.50 -6.49
N SER A 305 -4.89 -7.44 -6.79
CA SER A 305 -4.64 -7.92 -8.16
C SER A 305 -5.86 -8.61 -8.76
N PHE A 306 -6.60 -9.41 -7.97
CA PHE A 306 -7.88 -9.98 -8.41
C PHE A 306 -8.94 -8.90 -8.71
N LEU A 307 -9.07 -7.87 -7.87
CA LEU A 307 -9.97 -6.74 -8.11
C LEU A 307 -9.58 -5.94 -9.36
N GLU A 308 -8.29 -5.76 -9.61
CA GLU A 308 -7.76 -5.07 -10.78
C GLU A 308 -8.05 -5.85 -12.08
N LYS A 309 -7.76 -7.17 -12.09
CA LYS A 309 -8.03 -8.07 -13.21
C LYS A 309 -9.52 -8.21 -13.51
N ARG A 310 -10.39 -8.14 -12.48
CA ARG A 310 -11.86 -8.08 -12.62
C ARG A 310 -12.42 -6.69 -12.99
N GLY A 311 -11.59 -5.73 -13.37
CA GLY A 311 -12.05 -4.41 -13.83
C GLY A 311 -12.65 -3.54 -12.74
N CYS A 312 -12.24 -3.72 -11.48
CA CYS A 312 -12.64 -2.90 -10.32
C CYS A 312 -11.51 -1.96 -9.83
N PRO A 313 -10.89 -1.12 -10.69
CA PRO A 313 -9.67 -0.38 -10.36
C PRO A 313 -9.86 0.59 -9.19
N ARG A 314 -11.04 1.19 -9.02
CA ARG A 314 -11.34 2.07 -7.88
C ARG A 314 -11.37 1.34 -6.53
N THR A 315 -11.63 0.03 -6.50
CA THR A 315 -11.52 -0.79 -5.28
C THR A 315 -10.10 -1.31 -5.11
N ALA A 316 -9.42 -1.71 -6.19
CA ALA A 316 -8.00 -2.09 -6.14
C ALA A 316 -7.10 -0.93 -5.66
N LEU A 317 -7.33 0.30 -6.14
CA LEU A 317 -6.66 1.52 -5.66
C LEU A 317 -6.80 1.70 -4.14
N GLU A 318 -7.96 1.36 -3.59
CA GLU A 318 -8.26 1.52 -2.17
C GLU A 318 -7.59 0.45 -1.28
N TYR A 319 -7.35 -0.74 -1.83
CA TYR A 319 -6.42 -1.73 -1.27
C TYR A 319 -4.95 -1.27 -1.41
N CYS A 320 -4.54 -0.70 -2.55
CA CYS A 320 -3.20 -0.17 -2.75
C CYS A 320 -2.85 0.93 -1.71
N LYS A 321 -3.78 1.88 -1.50
CA LYS A 321 -3.69 2.89 -0.42
C LYS A 321 -3.62 2.26 0.96
N LEU A 322 -4.35 1.17 1.23
CA LEU A 322 -4.27 0.46 2.50
C LEU A 322 -2.87 -0.13 2.71
N ILE A 323 -2.36 -0.89 1.75
CA ILE A 323 -1.04 -1.54 1.83
C ILE A 323 0.06 -0.49 2.07
N LEU A 324 0.05 0.60 1.29
CA LEU A 324 1.00 1.71 1.46
C LEU A 324 0.87 2.38 2.84
N SER A 325 -0.35 2.52 3.39
CA SER A 325 -0.56 3.15 4.71
C SER A 325 -0.07 2.33 5.91
N LEU A 326 0.21 1.04 5.75
CA LEU A 326 0.73 0.18 6.83
C LEU A 326 2.20 0.46 7.14
N GLU A 327 2.98 0.88 6.15
CA GLU A 327 4.40 1.23 6.28
C GLU A 327 4.78 2.18 5.13
N PRO A 328 4.37 3.47 5.19
CA PRO A 328 4.47 4.38 4.05
C PRO A 328 5.92 4.71 3.67
N ASP A 329 6.79 4.82 4.67
CA ASP A 329 8.24 4.96 4.53
C ASP A 329 8.82 3.64 3.99
N GLU A 330 8.67 2.58 4.79
CA GLU A 330 8.81 1.13 4.50
C GLU A 330 8.51 0.63 3.07
N ASP A 331 7.50 1.19 2.40
CA ASP A 331 6.80 0.69 1.19
C ASP A 331 7.31 -0.69 0.70
N PRO A 332 6.99 -1.77 1.43
CA PRO A 332 7.74 -3.01 1.34
C PRO A 332 7.37 -3.84 0.11
N LEU A 333 6.21 -3.54 -0.50
CA LEU A 333 5.76 -4.12 -1.76
C LEU A 333 5.90 -3.14 -2.93
N CYS A 334 6.58 -1.99 -2.75
CA CYS A 334 6.71 -0.91 -3.73
C CYS A 334 5.38 -0.52 -4.38
N MET A 335 4.36 -0.26 -3.56
CA MET A 335 3.03 0.16 -4.00
C MET A 335 3.07 1.47 -4.79
N LEU A 336 4.07 2.33 -4.55
CA LEU A 336 4.35 3.50 -5.38
C LEU A 336 4.60 3.16 -6.87
N LEU A 337 5.10 1.96 -7.20
CA LEU A 337 5.28 1.52 -8.60
C LEU A 337 3.97 1.09 -9.30
N LEU A 338 2.82 1.16 -8.61
CA LEU A 338 1.51 0.68 -9.08
C LEU A 338 0.35 1.65 -8.80
N ILE A 339 0.50 2.55 -7.83
CA ILE A 339 -0.59 3.44 -7.38
C ILE A 339 -1.04 4.42 -8.47
N ASP A 340 -0.13 4.84 -9.35
CA ASP A 340 -0.40 5.69 -10.51
C ASP A 340 -1.33 5.00 -11.52
N HIS A 341 -1.01 3.75 -11.88
CA HIS A 341 -1.79 2.95 -12.82
C HIS A 341 -3.22 2.73 -12.31
N LEU A 342 -3.35 2.41 -11.02
CA LEU A 342 -4.65 2.23 -10.37
C LEU A 342 -5.44 3.54 -10.25
N ALA A 343 -4.77 4.68 -10.06
CA ALA A 343 -5.40 6.00 -10.02
C ALA A 343 -5.93 6.43 -11.40
N LEU A 344 -5.10 6.29 -12.45
CA LEU A 344 -5.50 6.55 -13.84
C LEU A 344 -6.69 5.68 -14.25
N ARG A 345 -6.64 4.36 -14.02
CA ARG A 345 -7.77 3.45 -14.34
C ARG A 345 -9.01 3.70 -13.50
N ALA A 346 -8.87 4.22 -12.28
CA ALA A 346 -9.99 4.62 -11.44
C ALA A 346 -10.60 5.98 -11.84
N ARG A 347 -10.02 6.67 -12.85
CA ARG A 347 -10.29 8.07 -13.22
C ARG A 347 -10.20 9.03 -12.03
N ASN A 348 -9.20 8.82 -11.18
CA ASN A 348 -8.96 9.61 -9.97
C ASN A 348 -7.65 10.39 -10.13
N TYR A 349 -7.65 11.30 -11.11
CA TYR A 349 -6.47 12.02 -11.58
C TYR A 349 -5.97 13.04 -10.55
N GLU A 350 -6.89 13.78 -9.93
CA GLU A 350 -6.65 14.70 -8.80
C GLU A 350 -5.87 14.02 -7.68
N TYR A 351 -6.26 12.81 -7.28
CA TYR A 351 -5.56 12.08 -6.22
C TYR A 351 -4.11 11.73 -6.59
N LEU A 352 -3.83 11.40 -7.85
CA LEU A 352 -2.48 11.12 -8.31
C LEU A 352 -1.61 12.39 -8.32
N ILE A 353 -2.21 13.52 -8.73
CA ILE A 353 -1.55 14.83 -8.75
C ILE A 353 -1.27 15.32 -7.33
N HIS A 354 -2.24 15.22 -6.41
CA HIS A 354 -2.08 15.59 -5.00
C HIS A 354 -1.00 14.73 -4.33
N LEU A 355 -1.04 13.40 -4.53
CA LEU A 355 0.00 12.49 -4.04
C LEU A 355 1.38 12.88 -4.58
N PHE A 356 1.49 13.21 -5.87
CA PHE A 356 2.74 13.66 -6.46
C PHE A 356 3.24 14.97 -5.83
N GLN A 357 2.37 15.99 -5.73
CA GLN A 357 2.71 17.29 -5.15
C GLN A 357 3.15 17.20 -3.68
N GLU A 358 2.49 16.39 -2.87
CA GLU A 358 2.85 16.19 -1.46
C GLU A 358 4.13 15.35 -1.28
N TRP A 359 4.35 14.34 -2.12
CA TRP A 359 5.41 13.34 -1.90
C TRP A 359 6.68 13.59 -2.72
N GLU A 360 6.66 14.40 -3.78
CA GLU A 360 7.84 14.67 -4.62
C GLU A 360 9.05 15.11 -3.78
N ALA A 361 8.86 16.13 -2.93
CA ALA A 361 9.94 16.76 -2.15
C ALA A 361 10.63 15.84 -1.13
N HIS A 362 10.09 14.65 -0.84
CA HIS A 362 10.70 13.69 0.10
C HIS A 362 10.76 12.24 -0.43
N ARG A 363 10.28 11.99 -1.66
CA ARG A 363 10.30 10.66 -2.30
C ARG A 363 10.81 10.70 -3.74
N ASN A 364 11.06 11.87 -4.32
CA ASN A 364 11.64 12.05 -5.66
C ASN A 364 10.88 11.23 -6.72
N LEU A 365 9.54 11.34 -6.73
CA LEU A 365 8.66 10.55 -7.59
C LEU A 365 8.87 10.85 -9.08
N SER A 366 9.34 12.05 -9.45
CA SER A 366 9.79 12.37 -10.81
C SER A 366 10.94 11.49 -11.31
N GLN A 367 11.70 10.87 -10.39
CA GLN A 367 12.77 9.91 -10.67
C GLN A 367 12.23 8.46 -10.81
N LEU A 368 10.92 8.26 -10.76
CA LEU A 368 10.26 7.00 -11.09
C LEU A 368 9.58 7.11 -12.47
N PRO A 369 9.93 6.27 -13.46
CA PRO A 369 9.31 6.31 -14.78
C PRO A 369 7.77 6.23 -14.75
N ASN A 370 7.18 5.44 -13.84
CA ASN A 370 5.73 5.33 -13.76
C ASN A 370 5.06 6.66 -13.35
N PHE A 371 5.58 7.38 -12.35
CA PHE A 371 5.07 8.72 -12.01
C PHE A 371 5.39 9.75 -13.09
N ALA A 372 6.63 9.77 -13.60
CA ALA A 372 7.07 10.73 -14.60
C ALA A 372 6.21 10.71 -15.88
N PHE A 373 5.71 9.54 -16.29
CA PHE A 373 4.77 9.43 -17.42
C PHE A 373 3.29 9.50 -17.00
N SER A 374 2.88 8.94 -15.85
CA SER A 374 1.46 8.92 -15.45
C SER A 374 0.93 10.25 -14.89
N VAL A 375 1.78 11.08 -14.27
CA VAL A 375 1.36 12.39 -13.73
C VAL A 375 1.03 13.40 -14.85
N PRO A 376 1.89 13.64 -15.87
CA PRO A 376 1.48 14.46 -17.02
C PRO A 376 0.27 13.88 -17.75
N LEU A 377 0.15 12.55 -17.85
CA LEU A 377 -1.04 11.92 -18.42
C LEU A 377 -2.31 12.20 -17.58
N ALA A 378 -2.21 12.27 -16.25
CA ALA A 378 -3.32 12.66 -15.38
C ALA A 378 -3.73 14.13 -15.60
N TYR A 379 -2.77 15.05 -15.72
CA TYR A 379 -3.03 16.45 -16.08
C TYR A 379 -3.65 16.58 -17.48
N PHE A 380 -3.16 15.82 -18.47
CA PHE A 380 -3.72 15.78 -19.81
C PHE A 380 -5.17 15.30 -19.79
N LEU A 381 -5.46 14.19 -19.11
CA LEU A 381 -6.81 13.62 -18.99
C LEU A 381 -7.77 14.46 -18.13
N LEU A 382 -7.27 15.40 -17.32
CA LEU A 382 -8.08 16.48 -16.73
C LEU A 382 -8.38 17.59 -17.75
N SER A 383 -7.38 18.01 -18.54
CA SER A 383 -7.55 19.03 -19.59
C SER A 383 -8.54 18.65 -20.71
N GLN A 384 -8.94 17.38 -20.80
CA GLN A 384 -9.94 16.87 -21.75
C GLN A 384 -11.34 16.69 -21.13
N GLN A 385 -11.57 17.14 -19.89
CA GLN A 385 -12.90 17.09 -19.27
C GLN A 385 -13.73 18.33 -19.62
N THR A 386 -15.03 18.15 -19.79
CA THR A 386 -15.99 19.22 -20.12
C THR A 386 -16.42 20.05 -18.93
N ASP A 387 -16.10 19.60 -17.71
CA ASP A 387 -16.80 19.99 -16.50
C ASP A 387 -16.04 21.03 -15.67
N LEU A 388 -14.84 21.43 -16.13
CA LEU A 388 -13.96 22.42 -15.48
C LEU A 388 -13.87 23.71 -16.31
N PRO A 389 -13.58 24.88 -15.67
CA PRO A 389 -13.35 26.14 -16.37
C PRO A 389 -12.21 26.07 -17.42
N GLU A 390 -12.38 26.78 -18.55
CA GLU A 390 -11.42 26.81 -19.66
C GLU A 390 -9.99 27.20 -19.25
N HIS A 391 -9.86 28.08 -18.25
CA HIS A 391 -8.56 28.50 -17.73
C HIS A 391 -7.84 27.38 -16.96
N GLU A 392 -8.58 26.53 -16.23
CA GLU A 392 -8.04 25.35 -15.53
C GLU A 392 -7.67 24.26 -16.53
N LEU A 393 -8.51 24.01 -17.54
CA LEU A 393 -8.21 23.07 -18.63
C LEU A 393 -6.94 23.47 -19.39
N THR A 394 -6.79 24.77 -19.69
CA THR A 394 -5.60 25.33 -20.34
C THR A 394 -4.36 25.18 -19.46
N SER A 395 -4.46 25.52 -18.18
CA SER A 395 -3.37 25.36 -17.20
C SER A 395 -2.95 23.88 -17.05
N ALA A 396 -3.92 22.97 -16.97
CA ALA A 396 -3.68 21.53 -16.91
C ALA A 396 -2.99 21.00 -18.18
N ARG A 397 -3.39 21.45 -19.39
CA ARG A 397 -2.69 21.06 -20.63
C ARG A 397 -1.25 21.59 -20.68
N GLN A 398 -1.02 22.83 -20.24
CA GLN A 398 0.32 23.42 -20.18
C GLN A 398 1.22 22.64 -19.20
N GLN A 399 0.72 22.35 -18.00
CA GLN A 399 1.44 21.57 -16.99
C GLN A 399 1.69 20.12 -17.44
N ALA A 400 0.73 19.50 -18.13
CA ALA A 400 0.91 18.18 -18.74
C ALA A 400 2.06 18.19 -19.76
N SER A 401 2.06 19.14 -20.70
CA SER A 401 3.10 19.27 -21.73
C SER A 401 4.48 19.54 -21.13
N LEU A 402 4.58 20.42 -20.12
CA LEU A 402 5.85 20.67 -19.41
C LEU A 402 6.39 19.38 -18.75
N LEU A 403 5.55 18.67 -18.01
CA LEU A 403 5.95 17.47 -17.27
C LEU A 403 6.29 16.29 -18.20
N ILE A 404 5.58 16.09 -19.32
CA ILE A 404 5.93 15.02 -20.28
C ILE A 404 7.23 15.34 -21.04
N GLN A 405 7.53 16.60 -21.34
CA GLN A 405 8.81 17.00 -21.94
C GLN A 405 9.97 16.73 -20.98
N GLN A 406 9.80 17.03 -19.69
CA GLN A 406 10.77 16.68 -18.64
C GLN A 406 10.94 15.15 -18.52
N ALA A 407 9.85 14.38 -18.52
CA ALA A 407 9.90 12.92 -18.46
C ALA A 407 10.58 12.29 -19.68
N LEU A 408 10.32 12.78 -20.89
CA LEU A 408 10.99 12.35 -22.13
C LEU A 408 12.49 12.69 -22.12
N THR A 409 12.88 13.83 -21.56
CA THR A 409 14.29 14.22 -21.41
C THR A 409 15.01 13.37 -20.34
N MET A 410 14.30 13.04 -19.26
CA MET A 410 14.80 12.19 -18.18
C MET A 410 14.86 10.70 -18.55
N PHE A 411 13.96 10.21 -19.40
CA PHE A 411 13.79 8.79 -19.72
C PHE A 411 13.64 8.51 -21.23
N PRO A 412 14.58 8.93 -22.09
CA PRO A 412 14.41 8.91 -23.55
C PRO A 412 14.07 7.54 -24.14
N GLY A 413 14.83 6.49 -23.79
CA GLY A 413 14.59 5.12 -24.27
C GLY A 413 13.32 4.46 -23.72
N ALA A 414 12.45 5.16 -22.99
CA ALA A 414 11.08 4.70 -22.73
C ALA A 414 10.15 4.94 -23.94
N LEU A 415 10.48 5.88 -24.85
CA LEU A 415 9.62 6.26 -25.97
C LEU A 415 9.44 5.14 -27.00
N MET A 416 10.53 4.56 -27.51
CA MET A 416 10.44 3.54 -28.57
C MET A 416 9.72 2.27 -28.10
N PRO A 417 9.99 1.70 -26.92
CA PRO A 417 9.22 0.57 -26.40
C PRO A 417 7.75 0.90 -26.09
N LEU A 418 7.44 2.16 -25.71
CA LEU A 418 6.04 2.61 -25.55
C LEU A 418 5.30 2.58 -26.89
N LEU A 419 5.92 3.12 -27.95
CA LEU A 419 5.34 3.14 -29.30
C LEU A 419 5.17 1.72 -29.85
N GLU A 420 6.13 0.81 -29.64
CA GLU A 420 6.01 -0.60 -30.00
C GLU A 420 4.84 -1.29 -29.27
N CYS A 421 4.75 -1.12 -27.94
CA CYS A 421 3.63 -1.65 -27.15
C CYS A 421 2.26 -1.06 -27.57
N CYS A 422 2.28 0.15 -28.15
CA CYS A 422 1.11 0.79 -28.76
C CYS A 422 0.87 0.41 -30.23
N SER A 423 1.80 -0.31 -30.86
CA SER A 423 1.83 -0.61 -32.29
C SER A 423 1.83 0.62 -33.20
N VAL A 424 2.35 1.75 -32.68
CA VAL A 424 2.55 3.01 -33.40
C VAL A 424 3.94 3.00 -34.05
N ARG A 425 4.05 3.50 -35.28
CA ARG A 425 5.35 3.65 -35.95
C ARG A 425 5.84 5.10 -35.76
N PRO A 426 7.04 5.32 -35.17
CA PRO A 426 7.65 6.64 -35.13
C PRO A 426 8.05 7.11 -36.54
N ASP A 427 8.04 8.44 -36.73
CA ASP A 427 8.61 9.06 -37.93
C ASP A 427 10.10 8.75 -38.08
N ALA A 428 10.58 8.75 -39.33
CA ALA A 428 11.98 8.51 -39.64
C ALA A 428 12.93 9.57 -39.03
N THR A 429 12.42 10.77 -38.68
CA THR A 429 13.16 11.77 -37.91
C THR A 429 13.40 11.30 -36.47
N VAL A 430 12.35 10.86 -35.77
CA VAL A 430 12.42 10.38 -34.38
C VAL A 430 13.24 9.08 -34.29
N ALA A 431 12.94 8.11 -35.16
CA ALA A 431 13.53 6.76 -35.12
C ALA A 431 15.04 6.73 -35.37
N ASN A 432 15.56 7.68 -36.16
CA ASN A 432 17.00 7.79 -36.46
C ASN A 432 17.69 8.89 -35.62
N HIS A 433 16.99 9.59 -34.73
CA HIS A 433 17.60 10.61 -33.90
C HIS A 433 18.34 9.99 -32.71
N ARG A 434 19.62 10.36 -32.54
CA ARG A 434 20.53 9.89 -31.46
C ARG A 434 19.94 9.88 -30.04
N PHE A 435 18.97 10.75 -29.75
CA PHE A 435 18.37 10.88 -28.42
C PHE A 435 17.19 9.93 -28.14
N PHE A 436 16.47 9.46 -29.17
CA PHE A 436 15.33 8.54 -28.98
C PHE A 436 15.51 7.21 -29.72
N GLY A 437 16.44 7.11 -30.68
CA GLY A 437 16.77 5.89 -31.40
C GLY A 437 17.49 4.83 -30.55
N PRO A 438 17.97 3.72 -31.17
CA PRO A 438 18.44 2.53 -30.46
C PRO A 438 19.52 2.78 -29.40
N ASP A 439 20.42 3.74 -29.64
CA ASP A 439 21.49 4.10 -28.70
C ASP A 439 20.96 4.57 -27.34
N ALA A 440 19.77 5.19 -27.30
CA ALA A 440 19.11 5.68 -26.09
C ALA A 440 18.40 4.58 -25.27
N GLU A 441 18.24 3.38 -25.85
CA GLU A 441 17.80 2.17 -25.17
C GLU A 441 19.02 1.34 -24.71
N ILE A 442 20.00 1.15 -25.60
CA ILE A 442 21.25 0.40 -25.33
C ILE A 442 22.08 1.03 -24.21
N SER A 443 22.06 2.37 -24.08
CA SER A 443 22.79 3.10 -23.03
C SER A 443 22.10 3.13 -21.66
N GLN A 444 20.92 2.52 -21.49
CA GLN A 444 20.22 2.58 -20.21
C GLN A 444 20.83 1.65 -19.15
N PRO A 445 20.91 2.11 -17.88
CA PRO A 445 21.23 1.22 -16.77
C PRO A 445 20.15 0.12 -16.61
N PRO A 446 20.51 -1.15 -16.39
CA PRO A 446 19.53 -2.26 -16.38
C PRO A 446 18.40 -2.12 -15.35
N ALA A 447 18.63 -1.44 -14.22
CA ALA A 447 17.59 -1.17 -13.23
C ALA A 447 16.56 -0.15 -13.74
N LEU A 448 16.97 0.81 -14.58
CA LEU A 448 16.05 1.72 -15.25
C LEU A 448 15.21 0.98 -16.29
N SER A 449 15.85 0.15 -17.12
CA SER A 449 15.17 -0.69 -18.11
C SER A 449 14.10 -1.57 -17.45
N GLN A 450 14.41 -2.19 -16.30
CA GLN A 450 13.44 -2.98 -15.51
C GLN A 450 12.24 -2.13 -15.03
N LEU A 451 12.45 -0.89 -14.58
CA LEU A 451 11.37 0.02 -14.18
C LEU A 451 10.52 0.48 -15.37
N VAL A 452 11.15 0.73 -16.52
CA VAL A 452 10.45 1.06 -17.78
C VAL A 452 9.62 -0.12 -18.26
N SER A 453 10.16 -1.34 -18.31
CA SER A 453 9.40 -2.55 -18.67
C SER A 453 8.25 -2.82 -17.71
N LEU A 454 8.44 -2.61 -16.40
CA LEU A 454 7.40 -2.73 -15.38
C LEU A 454 6.26 -1.73 -15.60
N TYR A 455 6.59 -0.47 -15.93
CA TYR A 455 5.59 0.55 -16.25
C TYR A 455 4.86 0.24 -17.55
N LEU A 456 5.57 -0.02 -18.65
CA LEU A 456 4.98 -0.21 -19.97
C LEU A 456 4.15 -1.50 -20.05
N GLY A 457 4.65 -2.61 -19.53
CA GLY A 457 3.91 -3.88 -19.46
C GLY A 457 2.57 -3.75 -18.71
N ARG A 458 2.47 -2.78 -17.80
CA ARG A 458 1.25 -2.47 -17.05
C ARG A 458 0.37 -1.38 -17.69
N SER A 459 0.95 -0.29 -18.15
CA SER A 459 0.25 0.98 -18.44
C SER A 459 0.23 1.41 -19.91
N HIS A 460 0.94 0.73 -20.82
CA HIS A 460 1.02 1.15 -22.24
C HIS A 460 -0.36 1.36 -22.90
N PHE A 461 -1.38 0.59 -22.51
CA PHE A 461 -2.71 0.70 -23.12
C PHE A 461 -3.43 2.01 -22.80
N LEU A 462 -3.03 2.73 -21.73
CA LEU A 462 -3.55 4.06 -21.41
C LEU A 462 -3.12 5.11 -22.44
N TRP A 463 -2.04 4.83 -23.18
CA TRP A 463 -1.51 5.67 -24.25
C TRP A 463 -2.07 5.33 -25.64
N LYS A 464 -2.87 4.26 -25.79
CA LYS A 464 -3.41 3.84 -27.10
C LYS A 464 -4.54 4.74 -27.64
N ASP A 465 -4.95 5.76 -26.89
CA ASP A 465 -5.92 6.75 -27.33
C ASP A 465 -5.31 7.72 -28.37
N PRO A 466 -5.97 7.99 -29.52
CA PRO A 466 -5.43 8.86 -30.56
C PRO A 466 -5.17 10.32 -30.13
N THR A 467 -5.96 10.88 -29.21
CA THR A 467 -5.77 12.26 -28.74
C THR A 467 -4.53 12.34 -27.84
N THR A 468 -4.31 11.30 -27.03
CA THR A 468 -3.14 11.12 -26.17
C THR A 468 -1.87 10.92 -27.02
N MET A 469 -1.95 10.15 -28.11
CA MET A 469 -0.83 9.99 -29.04
C MET A 469 -0.48 11.27 -29.82
N SER A 470 -1.48 12.02 -30.31
CA SER A 470 -1.24 13.32 -30.95
C SER A 470 -0.53 14.30 -30.01
N TRP A 471 -0.97 14.38 -28.76
CA TRP A 471 -0.33 15.20 -27.73
C TRP A 471 1.08 14.70 -27.35
N LEU A 472 1.32 13.38 -27.32
CA LEU A 472 2.67 12.85 -27.13
C LEU A 472 3.59 13.25 -28.30
N GLU A 473 3.11 13.20 -29.54
CA GLU A 473 3.84 13.58 -30.75
C GLU A 473 4.18 15.09 -30.79
N GLU A 474 3.24 15.96 -30.37
CA GLU A 474 3.48 17.40 -30.13
C GLU A 474 4.70 17.60 -29.21
N ASN A 475 4.77 16.85 -28.11
CA ASN A 475 5.82 17.00 -27.09
C ASN A 475 7.15 16.33 -27.45
N VAL A 476 7.14 15.17 -28.11
CA VAL A 476 8.37 14.53 -28.65
C VAL A 476 9.08 15.48 -29.63
N ARG A 477 8.32 16.16 -30.48
CA ARG A 477 8.83 17.18 -31.41
C ARG A 477 9.46 18.37 -30.69
N ALA A 478 8.86 18.84 -29.59
CA ALA A 478 9.42 19.91 -28.75
C ALA A 478 10.73 19.49 -28.05
N VAL A 479 10.79 18.27 -27.50
CA VAL A 479 12.03 17.75 -26.86
C VAL A 479 13.16 17.61 -27.88
N LEU A 480 12.88 17.12 -29.09
CA LEU A 480 13.91 17.06 -30.15
C LEU A 480 14.48 18.45 -30.48
N GLN A 481 13.63 19.49 -30.56
CA GLN A 481 14.08 20.87 -30.79
C GLN A 481 14.97 21.39 -29.65
N ALA A 482 14.67 21.07 -28.39
CA ALA A 482 15.50 21.45 -27.24
C ALA A 482 16.85 20.70 -27.23
N VAL A 483 16.85 19.39 -27.56
CA VAL A 483 18.06 18.57 -27.64
C VAL A 483 18.99 19.04 -28.76
N ASP A 484 18.43 19.39 -29.93
CA ASP A 484 19.22 19.91 -31.06
C ASP A 484 19.68 21.37 -30.85
N ALA A 485 18.97 22.14 -30.02
CA ALA A 485 19.44 23.44 -29.53
C ALA A 485 20.54 23.33 -28.45
N GLY A 486 20.83 22.13 -27.93
CA GLY A 486 21.87 21.89 -26.93
C GLY A 486 21.46 22.20 -25.50
N ASP A 487 20.21 21.95 -25.11
CA ASP A 487 19.71 22.15 -23.75
C ASP A 487 20.57 21.40 -22.69
N PRO A 488 21.20 22.09 -21.72
CA PRO A 488 22.02 21.46 -20.69
C PRO A 488 21.24 20.53 -19.74
N ALA A 489 19.91 20.62 -19.70
CA ALA A 489 19.08 19.66 -18.96
C ALA A 489 19.24 18.22 -19.48
N VAL A 490 19.62 18.03 -20.75
CA VAL A 490 19.85 16.72 -21.37
C VAL A 490 21.02 16.00 -20.72
N GLU A 491 22.18 16.67 -20.59
CA GLU A 491 23.37 16.12 -19.95
C GLU A 491 23.16 15.92 -18.44
N ALA A 492 22.51 16.87 -17.78
CA ALA A 492 22.15 16.75 -16.36
C ALA A 492 21.26 15.50 -16.10
N CYS A 493 20.26 15.26 -16.96
CA CYS A 493 19.42 14.06 -16.89
C CYS A 493 20.20 12.77 -17.20
N GLU A 494 21.13 12.78 -18.15
CA GLU A 494 21.98 11.62 -18.43
C GLU A 494 22.90 11.27 -17.26
N ASN A 495 23.52 12.28 -16.64
CA ASN A 495 24.39 12.07 -15.49
C ASN A 495 23.58 11.64 -14.25
N ARG A 496 22.38 12.20 -14.02
CA ARG A 496 21.43 11.64 -13.03
C ARG A 496 21.11 10.17 -13.32
N ARG A 497 20.83 9.77 -14.57
CA ARG A 497 20.56 8.35 -14.91
C ARG A 497 21.73 7.42 -14.52
N LYS A 498 22.98 7.82 -14.80
CA LYS A 498 24.20 7.04 -14.49
C LYS A 498 24.47 6.93 -12.98
N VAL A 499 24.27 8.04 -12.25
CA VAL A 499 24.42 8.09 -10.79
C VAL A 499 23.33 7.26 -10.13
N LEU A 500 22.07 7.46 -10.55
CA LEU A 500 20.91 6.84 -9.94
C LEU A 500 20.83 5.32 -10.20
N TYR A 501 20.45 4.89 -11.41
CA TYR A 501 19.85 3.55 -11.62
C TYR A 501 20.86 2.39 -11.73
N GLN A 502 21.89 2.36 -10.89
CA GLN A 502 22.95 1.36 -10.92
C GLN A 502 22.46 -0.05 -10.53
N ARG A 503 21.60 -0.17 -9.51
CA ARG A 503 20.98 -1.44 -9.11
C ARG A 503 19.63 -1.21 -8.41
N ALA A 504 18.61 -1.99 -8.76
CA ALA A 504 17.30 -1.92 -8.10
C ALA A 504 17.36 -2.52 -6.68
N PRO A 505 16.79 -1.85 -5.65
CA PRO A 505 16.64 -2.41 -4.31
C PRO A 505 15.78 -3.68 -4.23
N ARG A 506 15.96 -4.47 -3.16
CA ARG A 506 15.34 -5.80 -2.98
C ARG A 506 13.80 -5.80 -2.95
N ASN A 507 13.18 -4.71 -2.49
CA ASN A 507 11.73 -4.53 -2.54
C ASN A 507 11.22 -4.26 -3.97
N ILE A 508 12.00 -3.61 -4.85
CA ILE A 508 11.65 -3.48 -6.28
C ILE A 508 11.69 -4.87 -6.94
N HIS A 509 12.74 -5.66 -6.72
CA HIS A 509 12.80 -7.04 -7.20
C HIS A 509 11.63 -7.90 -6.69
N ARG A 510 11.22 -7.72 -5.43
CA ARG A 510 10.02 -8.36 -4.84
C ARG A 510 8.75 -7.94 -5.57
N HIS A 511 8.58 -6.66 -5.85
CA HIS A 511 7.45 -6.14 -6.62
C HIS A 511 7.41 -6.68 -8.05
N VAL A 512 8.56 -6.77 -8.73
CA VAL A 512 8.65 -7.34 -10.08
C VAL A 512 8.15 -8.79 -10.09
N ILE A 513 8.63 -9.62 -9.15
CA ILE A 513 8.16 -11.01 -8.97
C ILE A 513 6.65 -11.05 -8.69
N LEU A 514 6.16 -10.23 -7.76
CA LEU A 514 4.74 -10.14 -7.41
C LEU A 514 3.86 -9.56 -8.53
N SER A 515 4.42 -8.85 -9.50
CA SER A 515 3.66 -8.25 -10.61
C SER A 515 3.41 -9.22 -11.76
N GLU A 516 4.22 -10.27 -11.89
CA GLU A 516 4.14 -11.30 -12.94
C GLU A 516 4.26 -10.74 -14.37
N ILE A 517 4.71 -9.49 -14.53
CA ILE A 517 4.94 -8.82 -15.82
C ILE A 517 6.18 -9.45 -16.47
N LYS A 518 5.97 -10.18 -17.57
CA LYS A 518 6.96 -11.08 -18.19
C LYS A 518 8.26 -10.38 -18.54
N GLU A 519 8.16 -9.18 -19.08
CA GLU A 519 9.27 -8.37 -19.59
C GLU A 519 10.14 -7.87 -18.42
N ALA A 520 9.50 -7.38 -17.35
CA ALA A 520 10.19 -6.97 -16.12
C ALA A 520 10.81 -8.16 -15.37
N VAL A 521 10.12 -9.30 -15.34
CA VAL A 521 10.63 -10.56 -14.73
C VAL A 521 11.81 -11.12 -15.53
N ALA A 522 11.80 -11.01 -16.87
CA ALA A 522 12.94 -11.39 -17.71
C ALA A 522 14.16 -10.47 -17.51
N ALA A 523 13.93 -9.21 -17.09
CA ALA A 523 14.95 -8.23 -16.72
C ALA A 523 15.42 -8.33 -15.25
N LEU A 524 15.09 -9.40 -14.50
CA LEU A 524 15.63 -9.62 -13.15
C LEU A 524 17.11 -10.05 -13.20
N PRO A 525 17.98 -9.48 -12.34
CA PRO A 525 19.39 -9.85 -12.28
C PRO A 525 19.67 -11.32 -11.90
N SER A 526 20.87 -11.79 -12.21
CA SER A 526 21.28 -13.19 -11.96
C SER A 526 21.37 -13.56 -10.48
N ASP A 527 21.76 -12.63 -9.60
CA ASP A 527 21.81 -12.85 -8.14
C ASP A 527 20.41 -13.01 -7.52
N VAL A 528 19.38 -12.40 -8.12
CA VAL A 528 17.97 -12.58 -7.72
C VAL A 528 17.41 -13.88 -8.25
N THR A 529 17.61 -14.17 -9.54
CA THR A 529 17.02 -15.34 -10.22
C THR A 529 17.66 -16.68 -9.81
N THR A 530 18.85 -16.62 -9.18
CA THR A 530 19.51 -17.78 -8.54
C THR A 530 19.10 -18.01 -7.07
N GLN A 531 18.34 -17.11 -6.44
CA GLN A 531 17.82 -17.32 -5.08
C GLN A 531 16.56 -18.19 -5.09
N SER A 532 16.36 -18.99 -4.04
CA SER A 532 15.11 -19.74 -3.83
C SER A 532 13.99 -18.79 -3.40
N VAL A 533 13.23 -18.30 -4.37
CA VAL A 533 12.02 -17.51 -4.13
C VAL A 533 10.86 -18.46 -3.86
N MET A 534 10.11 -18.23 -2.78
CA MET A 534 8.91 -18.99 -2.43
C MET A 534 7.67 -18.10 -2.58
N GLY A 535 6.55 -18.64 -3.07
CA GLY A 535 5.31 -17.88 -3.29
C GLY A 535 4.75 -17.20 -2.03
N PHE A 536 4.88 -17.86 -0.87
CA PHE A 536 4.39 -17.38 0.42
C PHE A 536 5.27 -16.32 1.11
N ASP A 537 6.54 -16.17 0.71
CA ASP A 537 7.48 -15.18 1.30
C ASP A 537 8.52 -14.75 0.25
N PRO A 538 8.14 -13.93 -0.75
CA PRO A 538 9.01 -13.58 -1.86
C PRO A 538 10.11 -12.59 -1.44
N LEU A 539 11.37 -13.00 -1.61
CA LEU A 539 12.57 -12.22 -1.29
C LEU A 539 12.48 -11.53 0.09
N PRO A 540 12.46 -12.25 1.23
CA PRO A 540 12.28 -11.67 2.55
C PRO A 540 13.35 -10.60 2.89
N PRO A 541 13.03 -9.60 3.75
CA PRO A 541 14.01 -8.65 4.28
C PRO A 541 15.19 -9.36 4.96
N LEU A 542 16.39 -8.79 4.84
CA LEU A 542 17.61 -9.37 5.41
C LEU A 542 17.62 -9.26 6.94
N ASP A 543 16.98 -8.23 7.49
CA ASP A 543 16.77 -7.99 8.92
C ASP A 543 15.43 -8.56 9.42
N THR A 544 15.08 -9.79 8.97
CA THR A 544 13.85 -10.47 9.39
C THR A 544 13.77 -10.66 10.91
N ILE A 545 12.64 -10.26 11.50
CA ILE A 545 12.36 -10.38 12.94
C ILE A 545 11.46 -11.60 13.16
N TYR A 546 12.04 -12.76 13.47
CA TYR A 546 11.28 -13.96 13.82
C TYR A 546 10.72 -13.88 15.24
N SER A 547 9.44 -14.24 15.45
CA SER A 547 8.85 -14.33 16.80
C SER A 547 9.00 -15.71 17.47
N TYR A 548 9.18 -16.77 16.68
CA TYR A 548 9.48 -18.14 17.13
C TYR A 548 10.49 -18.82 16.18
N VAL A 549 11.20 -19.83 16.68
CA VAL A 549 12.25 -20.55 15.95
C VAL A 549 11.65 -21.66 15.10
N ARG A 550 12.08 -21.79 13.82
CA ARG A 550 11.78 -22.98 13.01
C ARG A 550 12.66 -24.14 13.52
N PRO A 551 12.10 -25.32 13.86
CA PRO A 551 12.90 -26.50 14.17
C PRO A 551 13.83 -26.84 12.99
N GLU A 552 15.12 -26.97 13.24
CA GLU A 552 16.10 -27.31 12.21
C GLU A 552 15.86 -28.71 11.63
N ARG A 553 16.17 -28.88 10.35
CA ARG A 553 16.21 -30.19 9.68
C ARG A 553 17.52 -30.35 8.92
N LEU A 554 18.11 -31.53 9.06
CA LEU A 554 19.23 -31.99 8.25
C LEU A 554 18.66 -32.57 6.94
N SER A 555 18.78 -31.83 5.83
CA SER A 555 18.47 -32.32 4.49
C SER A 555 19.50 -31.83 3.46
N PRO A 556 19.90 -32.66 2.48
CA PRO A 556 20.91 -32.28 1.50
C PRO A 556 20.33 -31.33 0.44
N VAL A 557 21.07 -30.27 0.12
CA VAL A 557 20.66 -29.29 -0.90
C VAL A 557 20.73 -29.94 -2.29
N SER A 558 19.58 -30.08 -2.94
CA SER A 558 19.51 -30.42 -4.37
C SER A 558 19.57 -29.15 -5.21
N HIS A 559 20.61 -29.00 -6.03
CA HIS A 559 20.86 -27.80 -6.84
C HIS A 559 19.98 -27.75 -8.10
N GLY A 560 18.66 -27.62 -7.89
CA GLY A 560 17.69 -27.36 -8.96
C GLY A 560 17.67 -25.90 -9.42
N ASN A 561 17.28 -25.67 -10.68
CA ASN A 561 17.19 -24.34 -11.27
C ASN A 561 16.12 -23.49 -10.55
N THR A 562 16.47 -22.34 -9.98
CA THR A 562 15.69 -21.75 -8.86
C THR A 562 14.38 -21.08 -9.23
N ILE A 563 14.25 -20.50 -10.43
CA ILE A 563 12.93 -20.07 -10.94
C ILE A 563 12.00 -21.28 -11.14
N ALA A 564 12.56 -22.43 -11.54
CA ALA A 564 11.80 -23.68 -11.59
C ALA A 564 11.43 -24.21 -10.19
N LEU A 565 12.17 -23.87 -9.12
CA LEU A 565 11.73 -24.16 -7.74
C LEU A 565 10.57 -23.26 -7.32
N PHE A 566 10.59 -21.96 -7.66
CA PHE A 566 9.44 -21.06 -7.47
C PHE A 566 8.20 -21.63 -8.16
N PHE A 567 8.27 -21.91 -9.48
CA PHE A 567 7.14 -22.49 -10.21
C PHE A 567 6.77 -23.89 -9.73
N ARG A 568 7.71 -24.76 -9.33
CA ARG A 568 7.39 -26.09 -8.80
C ARG A 568 6.72 -26.06 -7.41
N SER A 569 6.99 -25.02 -6.61
CA SER A 569 6.23 -24.77 -5.36
C SER A 569 4.77 -24.36 -5.61
N LEU A 570 4.46 -23.91 -6.84
CA LEU A 570 3.14 -23.43 -7.29
C LEU A 570 2.43 -24.44 -8.21
N LEU A 571 3.19 -25.28 -8.92
CA LEU A 571 2.77 -26.24 -9.94
C LEU A 571 3.61 -27.54 -9.83
N PRO A 572 3.09 -28.59 -9.18
CA PRO A 572 3.90 -29.72 -8.71
C PRO A 572 4.17 -30.79 -9.78
N ASN A 573 3.35 -30.86 -10.83
CA ASN A 573 3.60 -31.68 -12.02
C ASN A 573 4.74 -31.11 -12.90
N TYR A 574 5.44 -30.07 -12.44
CA TYR A 574 6.59 -29.48 -13.13
C TYR A 574 7.85 -30.35 -12.95
N THR A 575 7.99 -31.38 -13.77
CA THR A 575 9.26 -32.08 -14.00
C THR A 575 10.03 -31.37 -15.11
N THR A 576 11.29 -31.02 -14.87
CA THR A 576 12.19 -30.49 -15.93
C THR A 576 12.92 -31.62 -16.66
N GLU A 577 12.19 -32.71 -16.90
CA GLU A 577 12.70 -33.93 -17.55
C GLU A 577 11.81 -34.27 -18.73
N GLU A 578 12.27 -33.95 -19.94
CA GLU A 578 12.49 -34.99 -20.94
C GLU A 578 13.42 -34.52 -22.07
N ARG A 579 14.07 -35.50 -22.71
CA ARG A 579 14.62 -35.42 -24.08
C ARG A 579 15.62 -34.29 -24.37
N LEU A 580 16.84 -34.47 -23.83
CA LEU A 580 18.06 -34.20 -24.59
C LEU A 580 18.19 -35.25 -25.72
N GLU A 581 17.48 -35.06 -26.82
CA GLU A 581 17.78 -35.77 -28.08
C GLU A 581 18.90 -35.01 -28.80
N GLU A 582 20.01 -35.70 -29.11
CA GLU A 582 21.21 -35.10 -29.73
C GLU A 582 20.92 -34.72 -31.19
N GLY A 583 20.67 -33.43 -31.47
CA GLY A 583 20.17 -33.01 -32.78
C GLY A 583 20.44 -31.57 -33.21
N VAL A 584 21.66 -31.33 -33.72
CA VAL A 584 22.06 -30.16 -34.56
C VAL A 584 22.12 -28.80 -33.83
N ALA A 585 23.13 -28.00 -34.17
CA ALA A 585 23.42 -26.73 -33.51
C ALA A 585 22.52 -25.56 -33.97
N GLY A 586 21.82 -24.95 -33.01
CA GLY A 586 21.18 -23.65 -33.12
C GLY A 586 21.08 -23.00 -31.74
N GLY A 587 21.42 -21.72 -31.61
CA GLY A 587 21.48 -21.06 -30.30
C GLY A 587 20.12 -21.05 -29.58
N PRO A 588 20.07 -21.29 -28.25
CA PRO A 588 18.81 -21.46 -27.52
C PRO A 588 18.06 -20.12 -27.42
N ASN A 589 17.10 -19.90 -28.33
CA ASN A 589 16.23 -18.73 -28.31
C ASN A 589 15.27 -18.82 -27.11
N ARG A 590 15.65 -18.15 -26.01
CA ARG A 590 15.07 -18.29 -24.66
C ARG A 590 13.54 -18.13 -24.62
N ASN A 591 12.99 -17.26 -25.47
CA ASN A 591 11.55 -17.02 -25.61
C ASN A 591 10.80 -18.26 -26.12
N GLN A 592 11.43 -19.05 -27.00
CA GLN A 592 10.83 -20.28 -27.53
C GLN A 592 10.78 -21.39 -26.46
N GLY A 593 11.71 -21.38 -25.50
CA GLY A 593 11.64 -22.24 -24.30
C GLY A 593 10.42 -21.93 -23.45
N LEU A 594 10.18 -20.65 -23.12
CA LEU A 594 9.03 -20.22 -22.31
C LEU A 594 7.69 -20.48 -23.02
N ILE A 595 7.62 -20.27 -24.34
CA ILE A 595 6.40 -20.56 -25.13
C ILE A 595 6.12 -22.06 -25.20
N ARG A 596 7.15 -22.91 -25.36
CA ARG A 596 7.01 -24.38 -25.28
C ARG A 596 6.58 -24.82 -23.88
N LEU A 597 7.09 -24.19 -22.82
CA LEU A 597 6.68 -24.43 -21.44
C LEU A 597 5.17 -24.19 -21.24
N MET A 598 4.67 -23.06 -21.73
CA MET A 598 3.24 -22.68 -21.66
C MET A 598 2.34 -23.64 -22.45
N LEU A 599 2.81 -24.15 -23.60
CA LEU A 599 2.06 -25.11 -24.41
C LEU A 599 2.03 -26.51 -23.77
N ALA A 600 3.17 -26.99 -23.24
CA ALA A 600 3.24 -28.26 -22.52
C ALA A 600 2.41 -28.25 -21.22
N LEU A 601 2.39 -27.11 -20.51
CA LEU A 601 1.50 -26.91 -19.36
C LEU A 601 0.03 -27.08 -19.74
N ARG A 602 -0.41 -26.48 -20.85
CA ARG A 602 -1.80 -26.56 -21.32
C ARG A 602 -2.23 -27.98 -21.68
N ASP A 603 -1.40 -28.72 -22.42
CA ASP A 603 -1.71 -30.10 -22.83
C ASP A 603 -1.70 -31.07 -21.64
N MET A 604 -0.78 -30.88 -20.68
CA MET A 604 -0.69 -31.73 -19.49
C MET A 604 -1.86 -31.49 -18.50
N MET A 605 -2.33 -30.25 -18.36
CA MET A 605 -3.45 -29.93 -17.45
C MET A 605 -4.80 -30.47 -17.95
N ALA A 606 -4.98 -30.70 -19.26
CA ALA A 606 -6.22 -31.24 -19.83
C ALA A 606 -6.58 -32.66 -19.34
N ASN A 607 -5.64 -33.38 -18.71
CA ASN A 607 -5.84 -34.74 -18.21
C ASN A 607 -6.13 -34.83 -16.70
N PHE A 608 -5.99 -33.74 -15.93
CA PHE A 608 -6.23 -33.75 -14.49
C PHE A 608 -7.70 -33.45 -14.16
N HIS A 609 -8.39 -34.41 -13.55
CA HIS A 609 -9.78 -34.28 -13.11
C HIS A 609 -9.87 -34.14 -11.59
N PHE A 610 -10.55 -33.09 -11.13
CA PHE A 610 -10.98 -32.95 -9.74
C PHE A 610 -12.30 -33.70 -9.56
N ASN A 611 -12.29 -34.81 -8.83
CA ASN A 611 -13.49 -35.47 -8.34
C ASN A 611 -13.63 -35.26 -6.82
N ASP A 612 -14.87 -35.37 -6.35
CA ASP A 612 -15.28 -35.60 -4.96
C ASP A 612 -14.92 -34.51 -3.94
N LEU A 613 -15.51 -33.32 -4.15
CA LEU A 613 -15.91 -32.40 -3.07
C LEU A 613 -17.41 -32.54 -2.71
N GLU A 614 -17.99 -33.73 -2.89
CA GLU A 614 -19.32 -34.03 -2.35
C GLU A 614 -19.23 -34.47 -0.88
N VAL A 615 -20.08 -33.89 -0.03
CA VAL A 615 -20.16 -34.22 1.40
C VAL A 615 -20.92 -35.54 1.55
N PRO A 616 -20.39 -36.55 2.27
CA PRO A 616 -21.12 -37.78 2.55
C PRO A 616 -22.45 -37.48 3.23
N ARG A 617 -23.55 -37.97 2.64
CA ARG A 617 -24.83 -38.06 3.33
C ARG A 617 -24.78 -39.24 4.30
N GLU A 618 -25.08 -38.97 5.57
CA GLU A 618 -25.37 -40.03 6.53
C GLU A 618 -26.79 -40.55 6.27
N ASP A 619 -26.91 -41.58 5.43
CA ASP A 619 -28.17 -42.31 5.24
C ASP A 619 -28.47 -43.12 6.52
N ASN A 620 -29.52 -42.71 7.24
CA ASN A 620 -29.88 -43.26 8.55
C ASN A 620 -31.09 -44.22 8.39
N PRO A 621 -30.92 -45.56 8.55
CA PRO A 621 -31.90 -46.54 8.07
C PRO A 621 -32.92 -46.99 9.14
N GLU A 622 -33.88 -46.12 9.46
CA GLU A 622 -35.08 -46.44 10.26
C GLU A 622 -36.29 -45.71 9.67
N GLY A 623 -37.47 -46.29 9.42
CA GLY A 623 -37.92 -47.69 9.48
C GLY A 623 -39.38 -47.76 8.99
N GLU A 624 -39.89 -48.94 8.62
CA GLU A 624 -41.29 -49.08 8.15
C GLU A 624 -42.30 -48.78 9.29
N GLY A 625 -43.37 -48.04 8.99
CA GLY A 625 -44.32 -47.53 9.98
C GLY A 625 -45.63 -47.07 9.34
N ASP A 626 -46.38 -48.02 8.79
CA ASP A 626 -47.71 -47.86 8.18
C ASP A 626 -48.78 -47.56 9.25
N TRP A 627 -49.62 -46.52 9.06
CA TRP A 627 -50.95 -46.29 9.70
C TRP A 627 -51.69 -45.11 9.06
N ASP A 628 -52.83 -45.41 8.41
CA ASP A 628 -54.00 -44.58 8.03
C ASP A 628 -53.81 -43.10 7.59
#